data_AF-A0A8T2TJ49-F1
#
_entry.id   AF-A0A8T2TJ49-F1
#
_cell.length_a   1.000
_cell.length_b   1.000
_cell.length_c   1.000
_cell.angle_alpha   90.00
_cell.angle_beta   90.00
_cell.angle_gamma   90.00
#
_symmetry.space_group_name_H-M   'P 1'
#
loop_
_entity.id
_entity.type
_entity.pdbx_description
1 polymer ?
#
loop_
_entity_poly.entity_id
_entity_poly.type
_entity_poly.pdbx_seq_one_letter_code
_entity_poly.pdbx_strand_id
1 'polypeptide(L)'
;MKDAPELEIRIKPDPDNSTITIVDTGIGMTKQDLIESLGTIAQSGTAKFINALKDNKDALSYNNLIGQFGVGFYSAFLVAEKVIVSTKSPNSDRQFVWEGEADSSSYIIREESGEIRI
;
A
#
# COMPACT_ATOMS: atom_id res chain seq x y z
N MET A 1 0.00 13.46 30.89
CA MET A 1 0.23 12.50 29.79
C MET A 1 -0.59 13.01 28.61
N LYS A 2 0.00 13.24 27.44
CA LYS A 2 -0.81 13.46 26.23
C LYS A 2 -1.44 12.12 25.91
N ASP A 3 -2.76 12.08 25.77
CA ASP A 3 -3.48 10.87 25.37
C ASP A 3 -2.83 10.30 24.10
N ALA A 4 -2.60 8.99 24.10
CA ALA A 4 -2.12 8.31 22.91
C ALA A 4 -3.17 8.48 21.79
N PRO A 5 -2.76 8.78 20.54
CA PRO A 5 -3.70 8.88 19.44
C PRO A 5 -4.49 7.57 19.31
N GLU A 6 -5.80 7.69 19.05
CA GLU A 6 -6.69 6.55 18.90
C GLU A 6 -6.27 5.72 17.68
N LEU A 7 -6.01 4.42 17.91
CA LEU A 7 -5.63 3.48 16.85
C LEU A 7 -6.89 2.95 16.18
N GLU A 8 -7.08 3.31 14.92
CA GLU A 8 -8.28 2.97 14.17
C GLU A 8 -7.97 2.73 12.70
N ILE A 9 -8.88 2.02 12.04
CA ILE A 9 -8.90 1.86 10.58
C ILE A 9 -10.29 2.28 10.11
N ARG A 10 -10.35 3.21 9.15
CA ARG A 10 -11.57 3.66 8.50
C ARG A 10 -11.58 3.25 7.04
N ILE A 11 -12.75 2.81 6.56
CA ILE A 11 -12.98 2.48 5.15
C ILE A 11 -14.11 3.38 4.65
N LYS A 12 -13.83 4.16 3.62
CA LYS A 12 -14.76 5.14 3.03
C LYS A 12 -14.94 4.80 1.55
N PRO A 13 -16.05 4.14 1.16
CA PRO A 13 -16.42 4.02 -0.24
C PRO A 13 -16.93 5.36 -0.76
N ASP A 14 -16.57 5.72 -1.99
CA ASP A 14 -17.05 6.90 -2.70
C ASP A 14 -17.54 6.45 -4.09
N PRO A 15 -18.84 6.13 -4.22
CA PRO A 15 -19.42 5.68 -5.49
C PRO A 15 -19.38 6.75 -6.58
N ASP A 16 -19.48 8.03 -6.20
CA ASP A 16 -19.52 9.15 -7.14
C ASP A 16 -18.17 9.28 -7.87
N ASN A 17 -17.07 9.06 -7.15
CA ASN A 17 -15.72 9.06 -7.70
C ASN A 17 -15.18 7.66 -8.05
N SER A 18 -15.96 6.60 -7.80
CA SER A 18 -15.56 5.19 -7.98
C SER A 18 -14.27 4.82 -7.24
N THR A 19 -14.10 5.31 -6.01
CA THR A 19 -12.93 5.03 -5.18
C THR A 19 -13.31 4.35 -3.86
N ILE A 20 -12.32 3.68 -3.27
CA ILE A 20 -12.37 3.20 -1.89
C ILE A 20 -11.14 3.70 -1.17
N THR A 21 -11.33 4.42 -0.07
CA THR A 21 -10.24 4.96 0.75
C THR A 21 -10.13 4.15 2.04
N ILE A 22 -8.93 3.63 2.32
CA ILE A 22 -8.60 2.97 3.58
C ILE A 22 -7.62 3.88 4.33
N VAL A 23 -7.93 4.19 5.58
CA VAL A 23 -7.17 5.12 6.42
C VAL A 23 -6.85 4.44 7.73
N ASP A 24 -5.57 4.43 8.12
CA ASP A 24 -5.15 4.01 9.45
C ASP A 24 -4.42 5.15 10.17
N THR A 25 -4.41 5.09 11.50
CA THR A 25 -3.67 6.01 12.39
C THR A 25 -2.37 5.40 12.90
N GLY A 26 -1.79 4.46 12.14
CA GLY A 26 -0.55 3.78 12.48
C GLY A 26 0.70 4.64 12.32
N ILE A 27 1.85 3.98 12.19
CA ILE A 27 3.17 4.64 12.19
C ILE A 27 3.50 5.40 10.90
N GLY A 28 2.70 5.23 9.85
CA GLY A 28 2.98 5.76 8.52
C GLY A 28 4.32 5.29 7.93
N MET A 29 4.75 5.95 6.86
CA MET A 29 5.98 5.63 6.12
C MET A 29 6.78 6.90 5.84
N THR A 30 8.09 6.81 5.95
CA THR A 30 9.01 7.82 5.41
C THR A 30 9.17 7.64 3.90
N LYS A 31 9.80 8.60 3.21
CA LYS A 31 10.13 8.45 1.79
C LYS A 31 10.95 7.19 1.51
N GLN A 32 11.89 6.85 2.41
CA GLN A 32 12.73 5.67 2.25
C GLN A 32 11.91 4.38 2.41
N ASP A 33 11.01 4.33 3.40
CA ASP A 33 10.11 3.20 3.61
C ASP A 33 9.22 2.96 2.39
N LEU A 34 8.73 4.02 1.74
CA LEU A 34 7.95 3.91 0.49
C LEU A 34 8.78 3.29 -0.65
N ILE A 35 10.04 3.68 -0.81
CA ILE A 35 10.93 3.13 -1.84
C ILE A 35 11.25 1.65 -1.56
N GLU A 36 11.55 1.32 -0.31
CA GLU A 36 11.93 -0.04 0.08
C GLU A 36 10.73 -0.99 0.08
N SER A 37 9.59 -0.54 0.61
CA SER A 37 8.41 -1.39 0.79
C SER A 37 7.54 -1.45 -0.47
N LEU A 38 7.29 -0.32 -1.12
CA LEU A 38 6.38 -0.24 -2.28
C LEU A 38 7.13 -0.12 -3.62
N GLY A 39 8.41 0.29 -3.59
CA GLY A 39 9.23 0.41 -4.80
C GLY A 39 10.02 -0.85 -5.15
N THR A 40 10.43 -1.65 -4.16
CA THR A 40 11.32 -2.81 -4.36
C THR A 40 10.54 -4.12 -4.56
N ILE A 41 9.36 -4.26 -3.95
CA ILE A 41 8.57 -5.50 -3.97
C ILE A 41 7.96 -5.77 -5.37
N ALA A 42 7.80 -4.74 -6.19
CA ALA A 42 7.41 -4.87 -7.60
C ALA A 42 8.35 -5.82 -8.40
N GLN A 43 9.57 -6.08 -7.92
CA GLN A 43 10.50 -7.06 -8.52
C GLN A 43 10.72 -8.35 -7.71
N SER A 44 10.75 -8.32 -6.37
CA SER A 44 11.21 -9.49 -5.58
C SER A 44 10.11 -10.34 -4.93
N GLY A 45 9.00 -9.73 -4.48
CA GLY A 45 7.88 -10.44 -3.87
C GLY A 45 7.02 -11.15 -4.91
N THR A 46 6.76 -10.49 -6.04
CA THR A 46 6.02 -11.06 -7.17
C THR A 46 6.76 -12.25 -7.79
N ALA A 47 8.09 -12.20 -7.91
CA ALA A 47 8.88 -13.33 -8.43
C ALA A 47 8.84 -14.55 -7.49
N LYS A 48 8.97 -14.34 -6.17
CA LYS A 48 8.83 -15.40 -5.16
C LYS A 48 7.40 -15.96 -5.13
N PHE A 49 6.40 -15.08 -5.26
CA PHE A 49 5.00 -15.47 -5.36
C PHE A 49 4.72 -16.28 -6.62
N ILE A 50 5.16 -15.84 -7.80
CA ILE A 50 5.01 -16.58 -9.08
C ILE A 50 5.72 -17.95 -9.00
N ASN A 51 6.89 -18.03 -8.37
CA ASN A 51 7.55 -19.33 -8.15
C ASN A 51 6.74 -20.22 -7.20
N ALA A 52 6.24 -19.69 -6.07
CA ALA A 52 5.37 -20.43 -5.15
C ALA A 52 4.03 -20.86 -5.80
N LEU A 53 3.49 -20.07 -6.74
CA LEU A 53 2.31 -20.40 -7.54
C LEU A 53 2.58 -21.55 -8.52
N LYS A 54 3.75 -21.58 -9.15
CA LYS A 54 4.15 -22.68 -10.04
C LYS A 54 4.31 -24.00 -9.27
N ASP A 55 4.74 -23.91 -8.02
CA ASP A 55 4.99 -25.07 -7.16
C ASP A 55 3.73 -25.58 -6.43
N ASN A 56 2.68 -24.77 -6.25
CA ASN A 56 1.43 -25.14 -5.57
C ASN A 56 0.21 -25.14 -6.51
N LYS A 57 -0.36 -26.33 -6.78
CA LYS A 57 -1.55 -26.53 -7.64
C LYS A 57 -2.91 -26.40 -6.93
N ASP A 58 -2.94 -26.13 -5.63
CA ASP A 58 -4.17 -26.13 -4.83
C ASP A 58 -4.74 -24.74 -4.56
N ALA A 59 -5.97 -24.52 -5.05
CA ALA A 59 -6.80 -23.31 -4.91
C ALA A 59 -6.91 -22.74 -3.50
N LEU A 60 -6.85 -23.61 -2.48
CA LEU A 60 -7.07 -23.26 -1.08
C LEU A 60 -5.80 -22.76 -0.37
N SER A 61 -4.61 -22.99 -0.93
CA SER A 61 -3.35 -22.50 -0.37
C SER A 61 -3.01 -21.07 -0.82
N TYR A 62 -3.67 -20.55 -1.86
CA TYR A 62 -3.36 -19.23 -2.43
C TYR A 62 -3.65 -18.05 -1.46
N ASN A 63 -4.72 -18.15 -0.67
CA ASN A 63 -5.13 -17.08 0.26
C ASN A 63 -4.12 -16.88 1.41
N ASN A 64 -3.48 -17.96 1.88
CA ASN A 64 -2.45 -17.87 2.92
C ASN A 64 -1.10 -17.36 2.39
N LEU A 65 -0.82 -17.52 1.09
CA LEU A 65 0.45 -17.11 0.50
C LEU A 65 0.53 -15.59 0.30
N ILE A 66 -0.56 -14.92 -0.11
CA ILE A 66 -0.58 -13.45 -0.31
C ILE A 66 -0.20 -12.70 0.96
N GLY A 67 -0.67 -13.16 2.13
CA GLY A 67 -0.35 -12.58 3.44
C GLY A 67 1.09 -12.83 3.92
N GLN A 68 1.72 -13.94 3.51
CA GLN A 68 3.07 -14.33 3.97
C GLN A 68 4.21 -13.67 3.18
N PHE A 69 3.98 -13.26 1.93
CA PHE A 69 5.03 -12.69 1.08
C PHE A 69 5.09 -11.16 1.07
N GLY A 70 4.22 -10.47 1.83
CA GLY A 70 4.19 -9.01 1.87
C GLY A 70 3.75 -8.36 0.54
N VAL A 71 3.18 -9.15 -0.38
CA VAL A 71 2.66 -8.67 -1.68
C VAL A 71 1.19 -8.24 -1.60
N GLY A 72 0.55 -8.38 -0.44
CA GLY A 72 -0.87 -8.06 -0.24
C GLY A 72 -1.26 -6.65 -0.68
N PHE A 73 -0.35 -5.67 -0.54
CA PHE A 73 -0.57 -4.31 -1.04
C PHE A 73 -0.88 -4.27 -2.55
N TYR A 74 -0.15 -5.02 -3.37
CA TYR A 74 -0.33 -5.01 -4.83
C TYR A 74 -1.62 -5.71 -5.29
N SER A 75 -2.30 -6.45 -4.41
CA SER A 75 -3.63 -6.99 -4.73
C SER A 75 -4.66 -5.89 -5.00
N ALA A 76 -4.42 -4.66 -4.55
CA ALA A 76 -5.23 -3.49 -4.90
C ALA A 76 -5.31 -3.27 -6.43
N PHE A 77 -4.25 -3.56 -7.17
CA PHE A 77 -4.22 -3.43 -8.63
C PHE A 77 -5.06 -4.49 -9.37
N LEU A 78 -5.56 -5.53 -8.69
CA LEU A 78 -6.52 -6.46 -9.29
C LEU A 78 -7.89 -5.82 -9.54
N VAL A 79 -8.19 -4.73 -8.83
CA VAL A 79 -9.50 -4.06 -8.87
C VAL A 79 -9.41 -2.54 -9.09
N ALA A 80 -8.20 -1.98 -9.07
CA ALA A 80 -7.97 -0.55 -9.26
C ALA A 80 -6.92 -0.31 -10.36
N GLU A 81 -7.23 0.59 -11.29
CA GLU A 81 -6.28 1.05 -12.32
C GLU A 81 -5.14 1.88 -11.71
N LYS A 82 -5.43 2.56 -10.59
CA LYS A 82 -4.54 3.49 -9.91
C LYS A 82 -4.64 3.32 -8.39
N VAL A 83 -3.49 3.30 -7.72
CA VAL A 83 -3.39 3.26 -6.25
C VAL A 83 -2.57 4.45 -5.78
N ILE A 84 -3.12 5.18 -4.80
CA ILE A 84 -2.50 6.35 -4.19
C ILE A 84 -2.33 6.08 -2.69
N VAL A 85 -1.13 6.27 -2.17
CA VAL A 85 -0.81 6.11 -0.75
C VAL A 85 -0.31 7.45 -0.22
N SER A 86 -1.16 8.12 0.55
CA SER A 86 -0.80 9.33 1.30
C SER A 86 -0.39 8.94 2.71
N THR A 87 0.81 9.33 3.14
CA THR A 87 1.38 8.85 4.40
C THR A 87 2.24 9.88 5.12
N LYS A 88 2.24 9.80 6.45
CA LYS A 88 2.99 10.68 7.34
C LYS A 88 3.58 9.86 8.49
N SER A 89 4.90 9.76 8.53
CA SER A 89 5.61 9.12 9.64
C SER A 89 5.91 10.13 10.76
N PRO A 90 5.82 9.74 12.05
CA PRO A 90 6.31 10.56 13.15
C PRO A 90 7.84 10.73 13.12
N ASN A 91 8.56 9.90 12.36
CA ASN A 91 10.00 9.99 12.15
C ASN A 91 10.38 10.92 10.99
N SER A 92 9.41 11.65 10.40
CA SER A 92 9.66 12.60 9.33
C SER A 92 8.82 13.85 9.51
N ASP A 93 9.41 15.03 9.30
CA ASP A 93 8.68 16.30 9.28
C ASP A 93 7.84 16.50 8.00
N ARG A 94 7.98 15.60 7.02
CA ARG A 94 7.32 15.69 5.71
C ARG A 94 6.22 14.64 5.53
N GLN A 95 5.25 14.94 4.69
CA GLN A 95 4.25 13.99 4.20
C GLN A 95 4.59 13.63 2.76
N PHE A 96 4.34 12.37 2.40
CA PHE A 96 4.61 11.87 1.07
C PHE A 96 3.37 11.22 0.48
N VAL A 97 3.26 11.32 -0.85
CA VAL A 97 2.28 10.59 -1.63
C VAL A 97 3.02 9.70 -2.61
N TRP A 98 2.78 8.41 -2.52
CA TRP A 98 3.17 7.42 -3.52
C TRP A 98 1.99 7.16 -4.46
N GLU A 99 2.28 7.01 -5.75
CA GLU A 99 1.28 6.78 -6.79
C GLU A 99 1.81 5.75 -7.78
N GLY A 100 1.00 4.72 -8.03
CA GLY A 100 1.27 3.68 -9.02
C GLY A 100 0.03 3.35 -9.83
N GLU A 101 0.26 2.81 -11.03
CA GLU A 101 -0.76 2.41 -11.99
C GLU A 101 -0.55 0.94 -12.37
N ALA A 102 -1.63 0.19 -12.61
CA ALA A 102 -1.58 -1.25 -12.83
C ALA A 102 -0.71 -1.66 -14.04
N ASP A 103 -0.72 -0.85 -15.10
CA ASP A 103 -0.01 -1.13 -16.35
C ASP A 103 1.35 -0.40 -16.46
N SER A 104 1.81 0.24 -15.37
CA SER A 104 3.09 0.96 -15.33
C SER A 104 4.15 0.17 -14.57
N SER A 105 5.36 0.10 -15.11
CA SER A 105 6.55 -0.39 -14.41
C SER A 105 7.19 0.65 -13.49
N SER A 106 6.62 1.86 -13.43
CA SER A 106 7.13 3.00 -12.69
C SER A 106 6.08 3.55 -11.72
N TYR A 107 6.56 4.18 -10.64
CA TYR A 107 5.74 4.87 -9.65
C TYR A 107 6.31 6.27 -9.40
N ILE A 108 5.49 7.15 -8.82
CA ILE A 108 5.87 8.51 -8.46
C ILE A 108 5.82 8.64 -6.94
N ILE A 109 6.82 9.30 -6.35
CA ILE A 109 6.77 9.78 -4.96
C ILE A 109 6.91 11.29 -4.99
N ARG A 110 5.93 11.99 -4.40
CA ARG A 110 5.95 13.44 -4.22
C ARG A 110 5.80 13.80 -2.75
N GLU A 111 6.41 14.91 -2.36
CA GLU A 111 6.15 15.54 -1.07
C GLU A 111 4.86 16.33 -1.17
N GLU A 112 4.02 16.23 -0.15
CA GLU A 112 2.77 16.99 -0.05
C GLU A 112 2.77 17.81 1.24
N SER A 113 2.28 19.04 1.15
CA SER A 113 2.13 19.93 2.31
C SER A 113 0.64 20.18 2.55
N GLY A 114 0.23 20.12 3.82
CA GLY A 114 -1.17 20.25 4.22
C GLY A 114 -1.65 19.04 5.03
N GLU A 115 -2.95 19.00 5.32
CA GLU A 115 -3.58 17.82 5.93
C GLU A 115 -3.62 16.66 4.92
N ILE A 116 -3.50 15.42 5.43
CA ILE A 116 -3.74 14.22 4.62
C ILE A 116 -5.17 14.34 4.07
N ARG A 117 -5.31 14.36 2.74
CA ARG A 117 -6.63 14.39 2.09
C ARG A 117 -7.31 13.04 2.34
N ILE A 118 -8.44 13.05 3.05
CA ILE A 118 -9.27 11.87 3.39
C ILE A 118 -10.67 11.97 2.75
#